data_AF-A0A8W8L0P0-F1
#
_entry.id   AF-A0A8W8L0P0-F1
#
_cell.length_a   1.000
_cell.length_b   1.000
_cell.length_c   1.000
_cell.angle_alpha   90.00
_cell.angle_beta   90.00
_cell.angle_gamma   90.00
#
_symmetry.space_group_name_H-M   'P 1'
#
loop_
_entity.id
_entity.type
_entity.pdbx_description
1 polymer ?
#
loop_
_entity_poly.entity_id
_entity_poly.type
_entity_poly.pdbx_seq_one_letter_code
_entity_poly.pdbx_strand_id
1 'polypeptide(L)'
;LDTGTLKTPQDRIVFTFRWMLISILPLISAIFDVLNVRGTTNAINPIAGKSEHLVEVPNRILRNGMEQFLLHAIGLLALTTYLDETCMSAIPVLVSMFFVGRVFYSLGFKSSERNRGFGFFITFLPTLITYGYCLYKFATTYLL
;
A
#
# COMPACT_ATOMS: atom_id res chain seq x y z
N LEU A 1 11.29 7.05 -18.22
CA LEU A 1 9.88 6.67 -18.48
C LEU A 1 9.59 7.10 -19.90
N ASP A 2 9.27 6.18 -20.80
CA ASP A 2 8.98 6.52 -22.20
C ASP A 2 7.54 7.04 -22.31
N THR A 3 7.39 8.37 -22.31
CA THR A 3 6.08 9.05 -22.34
C THR A 3 5.34 8.79 -23.65
N GLY A 4 6.04 8.42 -24.73
CA GLY A 4 5.43 8.10 -26.02
C GLY A 4 4.44 6.93 -25.96
N THR A 5 4.57 6.08 -24.94
CA THR A 5 3.71 4.92 -24.69
C THR A 5 2.51 5.20 -23.77
N LEU A 6 2.34 6.42 -23.27
CA LEU A 6 1.37 6.77 -22.22
C LEU A 6 0.35 7.85 -22.64
N LYS A 7 0.14 7.98 -23.96
CA LYS A 7 -0.71 9.02 -24.56
C LYS A 7 -2.17 8.86 -24.19
N THR A 8 -2.67 7.61 -24.20
CA THR A 8 -4.08 7.35 -23.92
C THR A 8 -4.33 7.13 -22.42
N PRO A 9 -5.53 7.45 -21.90
CA PRO A 9 -5.91 7.09 -20.54
C PRO A 9 -5.78 5.59 -20.25
N GLN A 10 -6.07 4.74 -21.24
CA GLN A 10 -5.97 3.28 -21.15
C GLN A 10 -4.53 2.84 -20.87
N ASP A 11 -3.56 3.40 -21.61
CA ASP A 11 -2.14 3.08 -21.41
C ASP A 11 -1.68 3.46 -20.00
N ARG A 12 -2.13 4.62 -19.51
CA ARG A 12 -1.80 5.10 -18.15
C ARG A 12 -2.40 4.20 -17.07
N ILE A 13 -3.62 3.73 -17.24
CA ILE A 13 -4.24 2.76 -16.32
C ILE A 13 -3.47 1.44 -16.32
N VAL A 14 -3.14 0.88 -17.49
CA VAL A 14 -2.36 -0.36 -17.61
C VAL A 14 -0.99 -0.21 -16.94
N PHE A 15 -0.33 0.92 -17.17
CA PHE A 15 0.94 1.25 -16.52
C PHE A 15 0.80 1.25 -14.99
N THR A 16 -0.22 1.93 -14.46
CA THR A 16 -0.50 1.98 -13.01
C THR A 16 -0.78 0.59 -12.44
N PHE A 17 -1.58 -0.24 -13.11
CA PHE A 17 -1.81 -1.63 -12.69
C PHE A 17 -0.53 -2.47 -12.62
N ARG A 18 0.36 -2.34 -13.60
CA ARG A 18 1.65 -3.05 -13.59
C ARG A 18 2.52 -2.64 -12.41
N TRP A 19 2.53 -1.35 -12.06
CA TRP A 19 3.29 -0.86 -10.90
C TRP A 19 2.69 -1.31 -9.56
N MET A 20 1.36 -1.46 -9.46
CA MET A 20 0.74 -2.00 -8.25
C MET A 20 1.18 -3.43 -7.89
N LEU A 21 1.77 -4.18 -8.84
CA LEU A 21 2.41 -5.48 -8.55
C LEU A 21 3.57 -5.36 -7.56
N ILE A 22 4.20 -4.18 -7.44
CA ILE A 22 5.22 -3.93 -6.42
C ILE A 22 4.54 -3.61 -5.08
N SER A 23 3.46 -2.82 -5.09
CA SER A 23 2.71 -2.44 -3.88
C SER A 23 2.08 -3.63 -3.16
N ILE A 24 1.77 -4.74 -3.85
CA ILE A 24 1.20 -5.94 -3.22
C ILE A 24 2.25 -6.81 -2.50
N LEU A 25 3.53 -6.71 -2.86
CA LEU A 25 4.59 -7.58 -2.30
C LEU A 25 4.69 -7.55 -0.76
N PRO A 26 4.60 -6.39 -0.07
CA PRO A 26 4.61 -6.35 1.38
C PRO A 26 3.40 -7.04 2.01
N LEU A 27 2.25 -7.04 1.33
CA LEU A 27 1.05 -7.74 1.80
C LEU A 27 1.22 -9.26 1.69
N ILE A 28 1.76 -9.73 0.57
CA ILE A 28 2.12 -11.15 0.38
C ILE A 28 3.12 -11.58 1.47
N SER A 29 4.15 -10.77 1.73
CA SER A 29 5.10 -11.04 2.82
C SER A 29 4.41 -11.12 4.20
N ALA A 30 3.46 -10.24 4.50
CA ALA A 30 2.73 -10.26 5.76
C ALA A 30 1.84 -11.51 5.91
N ILE A 31 1.28 -12.03 4.81
CA ILE A 31 0.56 -13.31 4.82
C ILE A 31 1.52 -14.45 5.19
N PHE A 32 2.69 -14.50 4.56
CA PHE A 32 3.71 -15.51 4.89
C PHE A 32 4.20 -15.41 6.34
N ASP A 33 4.35 -14.21 6.88
CA ASP A 33 4.68 -14.01 8.29
C ASP A 33 3.63 -14.64 9.22
N VAL A 34 2.34 -14.42 8.96
CA VAL A 34 1.24 -15.05 9.72
C VAL A 34 1.28 -16.56 9.60
N LEU A 35 1.41 -17.09 8.38
CA LEU A 35 1.47 -18.53 8.11
C LEU A 35 2.64 -19.19 8.83
N ASN A 36 3.82 -18.54 8.80
CA ASN A 36 5.01 -19.06 9.46
C ASN A 36 4.81 -19.19 10.97
N VAL A 37 4.27 -18.17 11.64
CA VAL A 37 4.02 -18.25 13.09
C VAL A 37 2.98 -19.33 13.40
N ARG A 38 1.89 -19.41 12.64
CA ARG A 38 0.87 -20.44 12.88
C ARG A 38 1.37 -21.87 12.61
N GLY A 39 2.21 -22.05 11.59
CA GLY A 39 2.77 -23.35 11.21
C GLY A 39 3.89 -23.85 12.13
N THR A 40 4.56 -22.95 12.86
CA THR A 40 5.72 -23.30 13.71
C THR A 40 5.44 -23.23 15.20
N THR A 41 4.26 -22.75 15.62
CA THR A 41 3.89 -22.58 17.03
C THR A 41 2.58 -23.29 17.36
N ASN A 42 2.22 -23.31 18.64
CA ASN A 42 0.95 -23.86 19.12
C ASN A 42 -0.29 -23.01 18.71
N ALA A 43 -0.12 -21.96 17.91
CA ALA A 43 -1.20 -21.09 17.41
C ALA A 43 -1.86 -21.61 16.11
N ILE A 44 -1.63 -22.87 15.76
CA ILE A 44 -2.21 -23.50 14.55
C ILE A 44 -3.74 -23.57 14.59
N ASN A 45 -4.33 -23.74 15.79
CA ASN A 45 -5.78 -23.74 15.99
C ASN A 45 -6.21 -22.40 16.62
N PRO A 46 -6.69 -21.42 15.82
CA PRO A 46 -7.11 -20.12 16.33
C PRO A 46 -8.35 -20.19 17.23
N ILE A 47 -9.18 -21.22 17.09
CA ILE A 47 -10.43 -21.38 17.87
C ILE A 47 -10.14 -21.84 19.30
N ALA A 48 -9.09 -22.64 19.48
CA ALA A 48 -8.67 -23.10 20.79
C ALA A 48 -8.08 -21.98 21.67
N GLY A 49 -7.78 -20.81 21.10
CA GLY A 49 -7.27 -19.62 21.82
C GLY A 49 -5.88 -19.77 22.42
N LYS A 50 -5.23 -20.92 22.27
CA LYS A 50 -3.88 -21.18 22.79
C LYS A 50 -2.86 -20.44 21.93
N SER A 51 -2.01 -19.64 22.57
CA SER A 51 -0.85 -18.99 21.93
C SER A 51 -1.19 -17.94 20.85
N GLU A 52 -2.42 -17.43 20.80
CA GLU A 52 -2.83 -16.43 19.79
C GLU A 52 -2.05 -15.10 19.91
N HIS A 53 -1.56 -14.77 21.11
CA HIS A 53 -0.66 -13.63 21.34
C HIS A 53 0.61 -13.68 20.46
N LEU A 54 1.07 -14.87 20.06
CA LEU A 54 2.24 -15.02 19.18
C LEU A 54 1.96 -14.51 17.76
N VAL A 55 0.71 -14.58 17.29
CA VAL A 55 0.30 -14.17 15.94
C VAL A 55 -0.22 -12.72 15.92
N GLU A 56 -0.30 -12.06 17.07
CA GLU A 56 -0.91 -10.74 17.17
C GLU A 56 -0.18 -9.68 16.33
N VAL A 57 1.15 -9.61 16.44
CA VAL A 57 1.97 -8.66 15.66
C VAL A 57 1.84 -8.90 14.15
N PRO A 58 2.08 -10.10 13.60
CA PRO A 58 1.94 -10.32 12.16
C PRO A 58 0.49 -10.12 11.66
N ASN A 59 -0.53 -10.49 12.44
CA ASN A 59 -1.93 -10.18 12.09
C ASN A 59 -2.21 -8.67 12.04
N ARG A 60 -1.67 -7.89 12.99
CA ARG A 60 -1.81 -6.42 12.98
C ARG A 60 -1.08 -5.79 11.79
N ILE A 61 0.09 -6.31 11.41
CA ILE A 61 0.82 -5.88 10.20
C ILE A 61 0.00 -6.19 8.95
N LEU A 62 -0.54 -7.40 8.84
CA LEU A 62 -1.35 -7.85 7.71
C LEU A 62 -2.63 -7.01 7.56
N ARG A 63 -3.41 -6.87 8.65
CA ARG A 63 -4.65 -6.09 8.64
C ARG A 63 -4.41 -4.63 8.26
N ASN A 64 -3.46 -3.97 8.92
CA ASN A 64 -3.11 -2.59 8.57
C ASN A 64 -2.56 -2.49 7.14
N GLY A 65 -1.79 -3.49 6.69
CA GLY A 65 -1.28 -3.55 5.33
C GLY A 65 -2.39 -3.62 4.29
N MET A 66 -3.43 -4.41 4.55
CA MET A 66 -4.59 -4.53 3.67
C MET A 66 -5.36 -3.21 3.57
N GLU A 67 -5.62 -2.57 4.72
CA GLU A 67 -6.29 -1.26 4.78
C GLU A 67 -5.51 -0.19 4.01
N GLN A 68 -4.18 -0.12 4.22
CA GLN A 68 -3.32 0.85 3.52
C GLN A 68 -3.18 0.54 2.03
N PHE A 69 -3.06 -0.74 1.65
CA PHE A 69 -2.99 -1.14 0.25
C PHE A 69 -4.27 -0.77 -0.51
N LEU A 70 -5.45 -0.98 0.09
CA LEU A 70 -6.72 -0.63 -0.53
C LEU A 70 -6.81 0.87 -0.82
N LEU A 71 -6.47 1.71 0.18
CA LEU A 71 -6.45 3.16 0.01
C LEU A 71 -5.43 3.59 -1.06
N HIS A 72 -4.24 3.01 -1.04
CA HIS A 72 -3.20 3.32 -2.02
C HIS A 72 -3.61 2.92 -3.44
N ALA A 73 -4.14 1.71 -3.64
CA ALA A 73 -4.55 1.20 -4.94
C ALA A 73 -5.69 2.04 -5.55
N ILE A 74 -6.73 2.33 -4.77
CA ILE A 74 -7.84 3.18 -5.22
C ILE A 74 -7.33 4.60 -5.51
N GLY A 75 -6.47 5.15 -4.64
CA GLY A 75 -5.87 6.46 -4.82
C GLY A 75 -5.07 6.57 -6.12
N LEU A 76 -4.21 5.59 -6.43
CA LEU A 76 -3.42 5.57 -7.66
C LEU A 76 -4.29 5.43 -8.91
N LEU A 77 -5.30 4.57 -8.87
CA LEU A 77 -6.22 4.41 -9.99
C LEU A 77 -7.02 5.68 -10.25
N ALA A 78 -7.51 6.37 -9.21
CA ALA A 78 -8.15 7.66 -9.36
C ALA A 78 -7.16 8.70 -9.92
N LEU A 79 -5.96 8.80 -9.34
CA LEU A 79 -4.94 9.75 -9.74
C LEU A 79 -4.57 9.63 -11.21
N THR A 80 -4.37 8.40 -11.69
CA THR A 80 -3.96 8.14 -13.08
C THR A 80 -4.95 8.69 -14.11
N THR A 81 -6.23 8.85 -13.74
CA THR A 81 -7.26 9.43 -14.64
C THR A 81 -7.09 10.94 -14.82
N TYR A 82 -6.43 11.62 -13.88
CA TYR A 82 -6.19 13.06 -13.91
C TYR A 82 -4.77 13.45 -14.33
N LEU A 83 -3.85 12.49 -14.41
CA LEU A 83 -2.48 12.72 -14.88
C LEU A 83 -2.39 12.71 -16.40
N ASP A 84 -1.56 13.60 -16.92
CA ASP A 84 -1.08 13.58 -18.30
C ASP A 84 0.16 12.67 -18.43
N GLU A 85 0.62 12.46 -19.65
CA GLU A 85 1.78 11.60 -19.93
C GLU A 85 3.06 12.08 -19.24
N THR A 86 3.22 13.38 -19.05
CA THR A 86 4.43 13.98 -18.46
C THR A 86 4.51 13.75 -16.95
N CYS A 87 3.37 13.70 -16.28
CA CYS A 87 3.30 13.50 -14.82
C CYS A 87 3.22 12.02 -14.40
N MET A 88 3.21 11.06 -15.33
CA MET A 88 3.09 9.63 -15.01
C MET A 88 4.25 9.06 -14.17
N SER A 89 5.37 9.77 -14.06
CA SER A 89 6.45 9.45 -13.14
C SER A 89 6.03 9.51 -11.65
N ALA A 90 4.92 10.16 -11.32
CA ALA A 90 4.37 10.16 -9.96
C ALA A 90 3.98 8.75 -9.48
N ILE A 91 3.45 7.91 -10.38
CA ILE A 91 3.00 6.55 -10.03
C ILE A 91 4.15 5.68 -9.49
N PRO A 92 5.28 5.49 -10.20
CA PRO A 92 6.39 4.68 -9.67
C PRO A 92 7.00 5.26 -8.39
N VAL A 93 7.01 6.60 -8.24
CA VAL A 93 7.47 7.24 -6.99
C VAL A 93 6.54 6.88 -5.83
N LEU A 94 5.23 7.05 -6.00
CA LEU A 94 4.25 6.74 -4.96
C LEU A 94 4.24 5.23 -4.60
N VAL A 95 4.37 4.35 -5.60
CA VAL A 95 4.51 2.90 -5.38
C VAL A 95 5.79 2.57 -4.62
N SER A 96 6.91 3.19 -4.97
CA SER A 96 8.18 2.98 -4.27
C SER A 96 8.12 3.46 -2.82
N MET A 97 7.54 4.65 -2.58
CA MET A 97 7.29 5.17 -1.24
C MET A 97 6.38 4.23 -0.44
N PHE A 98 5.31 3.72 -1.05
CA PHE A 98 4.43 2.75 -0.42
C PHE A 98 5.19 1.49 -0.01
N PHE A 99 5.91 0.87 -0.94
CA PHE A 99 6.69 -0.35 -0.70
C PHE A 99 7.71 -0.16 0.43
N VAL A 100 8.55 0.87 0.34
CA VAL A 100 9.57 1.19 1.35
C VAL A 100 8.94 1.50 2.69
N GLY A 101 7.86 2.28 2.71
CA GLY A 101 7.10 2.59 3.93
C GLY A 101 6.55 1.32 4.60
N ARG A 102 6.02 0.36 3.83
CA ARG A 102 5.55 -0.92 4.37
C ARG A 102 6.66 -1.80 4.91
N VAL A 103 7.83 -1.81 4.27
CA VAL A 103 9.02 -2.51 4.78
C VAL A 103 9.43 -1.93 6.13
N PHE A 104 9.60 -0.61 6.21
CA PHE A 104 9.96 0.05 7.48
C PHE A 104 8.88 -0.10 8.55
N TYR A 105 7.60 -0.07 8.19
CA TYR A 105 6.51 -0.31 9.11
C TYR A 105 6.60 -1.72 9.72
N SER A 106 6.77 -2.74 8.88
CA SER A 106 6.83 -4.14 9.33
C SER A 106 8.06 -4.38 10.20
N LEU A 107 9.25 -3.94 9.76
CA LEU A 107 10.50 -4.08 10.54
C LEU A 107 10.43 -3.31 11.86
N GLY A 108 9.95 -2.06 11.82
CA GLY A 108 9.79 -1.22 13.00
C GLY A 108 8.87 -1.88 14.02
N PHE A 109 7.70 -2.36 13.58
CA PHE A 109 6.73 -2.99 14.46
C PHE A 109 7.23 -4.31 15.06
N LYS A 110 7.97 -5.12 14.30
CA LYS A 110 8.62 -6.34 14.82
C LYS A 110 9.71 -6.02 15.86
N SER A 111 10.40 -4.87 15.76
CA SER A 111 11.42 -4.47 16.74
C SER A 111 10.83 -3.95 18.06
N SER A 112 9.80 -3.12 17.96
CA SER A 112 9.13 -2.47 19.09
C SER A 112 7.82 -1.89 18.60
N GLU A 113 6.76 -2.06 19.39
CA GLU A 113 5.43 -1.53 19.06
C GLU A 113 5.41 -0.02 18.76
N ARG A 114 6.36 0.73 19.34
CA ARG A 114 6.46 2.20 19.20
C ARG A 114 7.15 2.63 17.90
N ASN A 115 7.96 1.78 17.27
CA ASN A 115 8.83 2.16 16.15
C ASN A 115 8.14 2.13 14.78
N ARG A 116 6.86 1.75 14.72
CA ARG A 116 6.11 1.63 13.46
C ARG A 116 5.71 2.97 12.82
N GLY A 117 5.81 4.08 13.56
CA GLY A 117 5.30 5.39 13.14
C GLY A 117 5.93 5.90 11.85
N PHE A 118 7.25 5.80 11.70
CA PHE A 118 7.97 6.29 10.52
C PHE A 118 7.48 5.65 9.22
N GLY A 119 7.43 4.31 9.17
CA GLY A 119 6.91 3.59 8.02
C GLY A 119 5.43 3.89 7.74
N PHE A 120 4.62 4.06 8.79
CA PHE A 120 3.23 4.45 8.65
C PHE A 120 3.07 5.80 7.94
N PHE A 121 3.81 6.83 8.34
CA PHE A 121 3.69 8.17 7.74
C PHE A 121 4.17 8.22 6.29
N ILE A 122 5.24 7.50 5.96
CA ILE A 122 5.74 7.39 4.57
C ILE A 122 4.71 6.74 3.65
N THR A 123 3.87 5.83 4.17
CA THR A 123 2.78 5.23 3.41
C THR A 123 1.53 6.13 3.37
N PHE A 124 1.12 6.65 4.52
CA PHE A 124 -0.18 7.30 4.69
C PHE A 124 -0.22 8.72 4.13
N LEU A 125 0.82 9.54 4.34
CA LEU A 125 0.83 10.93 3.89
C LEU A 125 0.76 11.07 2.36
N PRO A 126 1.56 10.34 1.56
CA PRO A 126 1.43 10.43 0.10
C PRO A 126 0.07 9.97 -0.41
N THR A 127 -0.52 8.96 0.24
CA THR A 127 -1.88 8.50 -0.07
C THR A 127 -2.90 9.60 0.20
N LEU A 128 -2.80 10.29 1.35
CA LEU A 128 -3.70 11.40 1.68
C LEU A 128 -3.56 12.57 0.70
N ILE A 129 -2.33 12.94 0.34
CA ILE A 129 -2.05 13.98 -0.66
C ILE A 129 -2.66 13.60 -2.01
N THR A 130 -2.54 12.33 -2.40
CA THR A 130 -3.13 11.80 -3.64
C THR A 130 -4.65 11.99 -3.65
N TYR A 131 -5.33 11.59 -2.57
CA TYR A 131 -6.77 11.80 -2.45
C TYR A 131 -7.15 13.28 -2.47
N GLY A 132 -6.40 14.14 -1.77
CA GLY A 132 -6.62 15.58 -1.77
C GLY A 132 -6.55 16.18 -3.18
N TYR A 133 -5.54 15.80 -3.96
CA TYR A 133 -5.41 16.23 -5.35
C TYR A 133 -6.57 15.73 -6.22
N CYS A 134 -6.94 14.45 -6.12
CA CYS A 134 -8.05 13.89 -6.88
C CYS A 134 -9.38 14.59 -6.56
N LEU A 135 -9.65 14.86 -5.28
CA LEU A 135 -10.86 15.57 -4.85
C LEU A 135 -10.88 17.02 -5.37
N TYR A 136 -9.74 17.70 -5.34
CA TYR A 136 -9.61 19.04 -5.93
C TYR A 136 -9.89 19.03 -7.45
N LYS A 137 -9.30 18.07 -8.19
CA LYS A 137 -9.55 17.91 -9.62
C LYS A 137 -11.01 17.58 -9.92
N PHE A 138 -11.64 16.70 -9.13
CA PHE A 138 -13.05 16.40 -9.25
C PHE A 138 -13.92 17.64 -9.06
N ALA A 139 -13.71 18.39 -7.97
CA ALA A 139 -14.49 19.59 -7.66
C ALA A 139 -14.36 20.66 -8.76
N THR A 140 -13.14 20.96 -9.20
CA THR A 140 -12.88 21.94 -10.27
C THR A 140 -13.37 21.52 -11.65
N THR A 141 -13.63 20.24 -11.89
CA THR A 141 -14.10 19.75 -13.20
C THR A 141 -15.63 19.68 -13.26
N TYR A 142 -16.29 19.36 -12.14
CA TYR A 142 -17.71 19.02 -12.14
C TYR A 142 -18.58 19.89 -11.23
N LEU A 143 -18.01 20.58 -10.24
CA LEU A 143 -18.78 21.33 -9.23
C LEU A 143 -18.60 22.85 -9.36
N LEU A 144 -17.50 23.30 -9.97
CA LEU A 144 -17.17 24.71 -10.20
C LEU A 144 -17.13 24.98 -11.71
#